data_AF-A0A7C6I263-F1
#
_entry.id   AF-A0A7C6I263-F1
#
_cell.length_a   1.000
_cell.length_b   1.000
_cell.length_c   1.000
_cell.angle_alpha   90.00
_cell.angle_beta   90.00
_cell.angle_gamma   90.00
#
_symmetry.space_group_name_H-M   'P 1'
#
loop_
_entity.id
_entity.type
_entity.pdbx_description
1 polymer ?
#
loop_
_entity_poly.entity_id
_entity_poly.type
_entity_poly.pdbx_seq_one_letter_code
_entity_poly.pdbx_strand_id
1 'polypeptide(L)'
;KNGLVIVTYPSGLYLSLFVPISSYALLLFFTFIKKRYQRTKYELDIILIVSNNKIKLKGYADSGNTLLIDNYPVIFLSNKYRYLIKELEKGPIIEYKTVSEQTSETSYKGEIIIKDKVFRVLISISQNRSHFHECDCLLNLNLI
;
A
#
# COMPACT_ATOMS: atom_id res chain seq x y z
N LYS A 1 -6.29 -16.67 -45.84
CA LYS A 1 -5.03 -17.42 -46.08
C LYS A 1 -4.68 -18.13 -44.78
N ASN A 2 -4.97 -19.41 -44.67
CA ASN A 2 -4.74 -20.20 -43.45
C ASN A 2 -3.29 -20.68 -43.47
N GLY A 3 -2.47 -20.19 -42.54
CA GLY A 3 -1.08 -20.62 -42.40
C GLY A 3 -1.04 -22.00 -41.76
N LEU A 4 -0.78 -23.03 -42.56
CA LEU A 4 -0.60 -24.40 -42.08
C LEU A 4 0.88 -24.56 -41.74
N VAL A 5 1.21 -24.55 -40.45
CA VAL A 5 2.59 -24.78 -39.96
C VAL A 5 2.83 -26.29 -39.97
N ILE A 6 3.49 -26.79 -41.01
CA ILE A 6 3.89 -28.19 -41.11
C ILE A 6 5.22 -28.36 -40.39
N VAL A 7 5.21 -29.03 -39.25
CA VAL A 7 6.40 -29.32 -38.45
C VAL A 7 6.91 -30.72 -38.80
N THR A 8 8.02 -30.80 -39.53
CA THR A 8 8.61 -32.06 -40.04
C THR A 8 9.52 -32.77 -39.05
N TYR A 9 9.94 -32.11 -37.97
CA TYR A 9 10.80 -32.69 -36.93
C TYR A 9 10.20 -32.48 -35.54
N PRO A 10 10.13 -33.51 -34.67
CA PRO A 10 9.55 -33.39 -33.34
C PRO A 10 10.22 -32.29 -32.50
N SER A 11 11.54 -32.10 -32.67
CA SER A 11 12.32 -31.02 -32.06
C SER A 11 11.84 -29.61 -32.42
N GLY A 12 11.34 -29.41 -33.65
CA GLY A 12 10.77 -28.14 -34.11
C GLY A 12 9.44 -27.80 -33.41
N LEU A 13 8.66 -28.83 -33.04
CA LEU A 13 7.39 -28.70 -32.33
C LEU A 13 7.64 -28.30 -30.88
N TYR A 14 8.61 -28.95 -30.23
CA TYR A 14 9.08 -28.56 -28.89
C TYR A 14 9.59 -27.12 -28.88
N LEU A 15 10.43 -26.71 -29.82
CA LEU A 15 10.93 -25.33 -29.90
C LEU A 15 9.79 -24.32 -30.14
N SER A 16 8.85 -24.64 -31.04
CA SER A 16 7.73 -23.73 -31.39
C SER A 16 6.75 -23.46 -30.24
N LEU A 17 6.62 -24.40 -29.28
CA LEU A 17 5.75 -24.25 -28.12
C LEU A 17 6.53 -23.84 -26.86
N PHE A 18 7.74 -24.38 -26.66
CA PHE A 18 8.54 -24.13 -25.48
C PHE A 18 9.04 -22.68 -25.43
N VAL A 19 9.48 -22.10 -26.55
CA VAL A 19 9.94 -20.70 -26.59
C VAL A 19 8.85 -19.71 -26.19
N PRO A 20 7.63 -19.72 -26.77
CA PRO A 20 6.58 -18.79 -26.34
C PRO A 20 6.13 -19.04 -24.90
N ILE A 21 5.98 -20.29 -24.47
CA ILE A 21 5.57 -20.61 -23.09
C ILE A 21 6.62 -20.14 -22.07
N SER A 22 7.89 -20.45 -22.31
CA SER A 22 8.98 -20.03 -21.42
C SER A 22 9.15 -18.51 -21.40
N SER A 23 9.06 -17.83 -22.55
CA SER A 23 9.12 -16.36 -22.60
C SER A 23 7.95 -15.69 -21.85
N TYR A 24 6.74 -16.24 -21.96
CA TYR A 24 5.58 -15.76 -21.19
C TYR A 24 5.73 -16.01 -19.69
N ALA A 25 6.19 -17.21 -19.30
CA ALA A 25 6.47 -17.53 -17.90
C ALA A 25 7.54 -16.60 -17.30
N LEU A 26 8.59 -16.29 -18.07
CA LEU A 26 9.66 -15.38 -17.68
C LEU A 26 9.14 -13.94 -17.52
N LEU A 27 8.23 -13.50 -18.40
CA LEU A 27 7.57 -12.20 -18.29
C LEU A 27 6.69 -12.11 -17.04
N LEU A 28 5.92 -13.16 -16.74
CA LEU A 28 5.13 -13.26 -15.51
C LEU A 28 6.03 -13.23 -14.27
N PHE A 29 7.15 -13.94 -14.29
CA PHE A 29 8.12 -13.94 -13.20
C PHE A 29 8.71 -12.55 -12.97
N PHE A 30 9.12 -11.84 -14.02
CA PHE A 30 9.64 -10.47 -13.91
C PHE A 30 8.58 -9.49 -13.41
N THR A 31 7.32 -9.60 -13.86
CA THR A 31 6.24 -8.75 -13.34
C THR A 31 5.96 -9.03 -11.86
N PHE A 32 6.01 -10.29 -11.44
CA PHE A 32 5.87 -10.67 -10.03
C PHE A 32 7.01 -10.10 -9.17
N ILE A 33 8.27 -10.28 -9.60
CA ILE A 33 9.43 -9.71 -8.91
C ILE A 33 9.32 -8.19 -8.84
N LYS A 34 8.99 -7.52 -9.96
CA LYS A 34 8.86 -6.06 -10.01
C LYS A 34 7.81 -5.57 -9.02
N LYS A 35 6.64 -6.22 -8.96
CA LYS A 35 5.60 -5.90 -7.97
C LYS A 35 6.09 -6.10 -6.54
N ARG A 36 6.78 -7.20 -6.24
CA ARG A 36 7.31 -7.49 -4.91
C ARG A 36 8.41 -6.50 -4.49
N TYR A 37 9.29 -6.14 -5.40
CA TYR A 37 10.39 -5.18 -5.16
C TYR A 37 9.86 -3.76 -4.94
N GLN A 38 8.87 -3.34 -5.74
CA GLN A 38 8.21 -2.05 -5.53
C GLN A 38 7.55 -2.00 -4.15
N ARG A 39 6.84 -3.04 -3.73
CA ARG A 39 6.22 -3.11 -2.39
C ARG A 39 7.22 -2.95 -1.26
N THR A 40 8.28 -3.78 -1.25
CA THR A 40 9.31 -3.74 -0.19
C THR A 40 10.04 -2.40 -0.09
N LYS A 41 10.16 -1.65 -1.19
CA LYS A 41 10.79 -0.32 -1.16
C LYS A 41 9.94 0.74 -0.43
N TYR A 42 8.61 0.59 -0.46
CA TYR A 42 7.67 1.54 0.12
C TYR A 42 7.12 1.08 1.47
N GLU A 43 7.48 -0.12 1.93
CA GLU A 43 7.16 -0.62 3.26
C GLU A 43 8.12 -0.05 4.30
N LEU A 44 7.57 0.49 5.39
CA LEU A 44 8.30 1.05 6.51
C LEU A 44 7.73 0.50 7.82
N ASP A 45 8.60 0.06 8.73
CA ASP A 45 8.19 -0.23 10.09
C ASP A 45 7.94 1.09 10.84
N ILE A 46 6.77 1.20 11.45
CA ILE A 46 6.38 2.36 12.25
C ILE A 46 5.95 1.93 13.64
N ILE A 47 6.02 2.85 14.60
CA ILE A 47 5.47 2.66 15.93
C ILE A 47 4.37 3.69 16.15
N LEU A 48 3.14 3.24 16.31
CA LEU A 48 2.02 4.09 16.72
C LEU A 48 2.02 4.21 18.25
N ILE A 49 1.89 5.44 18.75
CA ILE A 49 1.78 5.76 20.17
C ILE A 49 0.31 6.06 20.50
N VAL A 50 -0.29 5.24 21.37
CA VAL A 50 -1.68 5.39 21.83
C VAL A 50 -1.73 5.21 23.34
N SER A 51 -2.23 6.20 24.09
CA SER A 51 -2.46 6.07 25.54
C SER A 51 -1.25 5.47 26.30
N ASN A 52 -0.04 5.97 26.02
CA ASN A 52 1.27 5.46 26.52
C ASN A 52 1.72 4.07 26.04
N ASN A 53 0.92 3.38 25.22
CA ASN A 53 1.31 2.12 24.58
C ASN A 53 1.97 2.38 23.22
N LYS A 54 2.97 1.53 22.90
CA LYS A 54 3.68 1.54 21.62
C LYS A 54 3.32 0.30 20.83
N ILE A 55 2.79 0.51 19.63
CA ILE A 55 2.29 -0.57 18.76
C ILE A 55 3.08 -0.55 17.47
N LYS A 56 3.76 -1.65 17.15
CA LYS A 56 4.47 -1.80 15.88
C LYS A 56 3.47 -2.08 14.76
N LEU A 57 3.57 -1.33 13.68
CA LEU A 57 2.74 -1.46 12.49
C LEU A 57 3.62 -1.41 11.25
N LYS A 58 3.15 -2.04 10.17
CA LYS A 58 3.73 -1.84 8.83
C LYS A 58 3.02 -0.70 8.11
N GLY A 59 3.76 0.34 7.74
CA GLY A 59 3.26 1.44 6.93
C GLY A 59 3.68 1.32 5.47
N TYR A 60 2.76 1.59 4.56
CA TYR A 60 3.04 1.75 3.14
C TYR A 60 3.14 3.24 2.80
N ALA A 61 4.29 3.66 2.27
CA ALA A 61 4.55 4.97 1.73
C ALA A 61 3.72 5.23 0.48
N ASP A 62 2.53 5.79 0.64
CA ASP A 62 1.64 6.09 -0.47
C ASP A 62 2.02 7.41 -1.13
N SER A 63 2.58 7.34 -2.34
CA SER A 63 2.89 8.53 -3.14
C SER A 63 1.66 9.37 -3.49
N GLY A 64 0.45 8.80 -3.44
CA GLY A 64 -0.80 9.52 -3.63
C GLY A 64 -1.27 10.27 -2.39
N ASN A 65 -0.78 9.91 -1.19
CA ASN A 65 -1.19 10.52 0.06
C ASN A 65 -0.25 11.67 0.44
N THR A 66 -0.64 12.88 0.04
CA THR A 66 0.03 14.14 0.39
C THR A 66 -0.83 15.04 1.28
N LEU A 67 -1.93 14.49 1.82
CA LEU A 67 -2.97 15.25 2.51
C LEU A 67 -2.45 15.84 3.83
N LEU A 68 -2.54 17.16 3.96
CA LEU A 68 -2.21 17.92 5.16
C LEU A 68 -3.45 18.66 5.64
N ILE A 69 -3.72 18.63 6.95
CA ILE A 69 -4.76 19.46 7.58
C ILE A 69 -4.13 20.17 8.75
N ASP A 70 -4.20 21.49 8.77
CA ASP A 70 -3.54 22.34 9.78
C ASP A 70 -2.05 22.02 9.95
N ASN A 71 -1.36 21.71 8.85
CA ASN A 71 0.03 21.24 8.78
C ASN A 71 0.30 19.87 9.45
N TYR A 72 -0.73 19.13 9.85
CA TYR A 72 -0.60 17.74 10.28
C TYR A 72 -0.78 16.78 9.10
N PRO A 73 0.20 15.89 8.84
CA PRO A 73 0.05 14.87 7.84
C PRO A 73 -0.99 13.84 8.25
N VAL A 74 -1.85 13.47 7.30
CA VAL A 74 -2.89 12.46 7.49
C VAL A 74 -2.33 11.08 7.14
N ILE A 75 -2.47 10.14 8.07
CA ILE A 75 -2.26 8.71 7.83
C ILE A 75 -3.60 7.98 7.87
N PHE A 76 -3.71 6.93 7.06
CA PHE A 76 -4.89 6.07 7.07
C PHE A 76 -4.54 4.74 7.70
N LEU A 77 -5.27 4.36 8.73
CA LEU A 77 -5.09 3.10 9.45
C LEU A 77 -6.18 2.12 9.02
N SER A 78 -5.81 0.84 8.92
CA SER A 78 -6.77 -0.20 8.59
C SER A 78 -7.86 -0.30 9.67
N ASN A 79 -9.12 -0.50 9.26
CA ASN A 79 -10.26 -0.67 10.16
C ASN A 79 -10.07 -1.74 11.25
N LYS A 80 -9.17 -2.72 11.05
CA LYS A 80 -8.82 -3.71 12.08
C LYS A 80 -8.29 -3.09 13.38
N TYR A 81 -7.74 -1.87 13.32
CA TYR A 81 -7.20 -1.14 14.46
C TYR A 81 -8.12 -0.03 14.98
N ARG A 82 -9.37 0.04 14.50
CA ARG A 82 -10.33 1.07 14.91
C ARG A 82 -10.52 1.17 16.42
N TYR A 83 -10.41 0.06 17.14
CA TYR A 83 -10.56 0.05 18.60
C TYR A 83 -9.43 0.79 19.31
N LEU A 84 -8.21 0.82 18.75
CA LEU A 84 -7.07 1.49 19.36
C LEU A 84 -7.23 3.00 19.37
N ILE A 85 -7.71 3.56 18.25
CA ILE A 85 -7.73 5.03 18.11
C ILE A 85 -8.95 5.70 18.72
N LYS A 86 -9.94 4.93 19.18
CA LYS A 86 -11.15 5.50 19.85
C LYS A 86 -10.80 6.24 21.14
N GLU A 87 -9.68 5.90 21.76
CA GLU A 87 -9.18 6.53 22.98
C GLU A 87 -8.43 7.85 22.72
N LEU A 88 -8.06 8.12 21.47
CA LEU A 88 -7.33 9.33 21.10
C LEU A 88 -8.24 10.55 21.05
N GLU A 89 -7.63 11.73 21.18
CA GLU A 89 -8.32 13.00 21.01
C GLU A 89 -8.86 13.10 19.57
N LYS A 90 -10.15 13.41 19.44
CA LYS A 90 -10.77 13.63 18.13
C LYS A 90 -10.14 14.86 17.46
N GLY A 91 -9.74 14.68 16.21
CA GLY A 91 -9.29 15.75 15.32
C GLY A 91 -10.43 16.28 14.44
N PRO A 92 -10.09 17.11 13.43
CA PRO A 92 -11.05 17.61 12.46
C PRO A 92 -11.63 16.50 11.59
N ILE A 93 -12.73 16.80 10.91
CA ILE A 93 -13.26 15.93 9.86
C ILE A 93 -12.34 16.05 8.64
N ILE A 94 -11.90 14.92 8.11
CA ILE A 94 -11.08 14.81 6.91
C ILE A 94 -12.02 14.57 5.75
N GLU A 95 -11.99 15.44 4.76
CA GLU A 95 -12.63 15.21 3.49
C GLU A 95 -11.56 14.85 2.47
N TYR A 96 -11.71 13.69 1.83
CA TYR A 96 -10.79 13.26 0.79
C TYR A 96 -11.55 12.62 -0.37
N LYS A 97 -11.03 12.81 -1.57
CA LYS A 97 -11.60 12.26 -2.79
C LYS A 97 -10.84 11.00 -3.18
N THR A 98 -11.54 9.88 -3.19
CA THR A 98 -11.06 8.65 -3.82
C THR A 98 -11.47 8.65 -5.30
N VAL A 99 -10.96 7.69 -6.08
CA VAL A 99 -11.29 7.57 -7.52
C VAL A 99 -12.79 7.41 -7.76
N SER A 100 -13.52 6.87 -6.77
CA SER A 100 -14.93 6.54 -6.89
C SER A 100 -15.85 7.54 -6.18
N GLU A 101 -15.44 8.08 -5.03
CA GLU A 101 -16.33 8.90 -4.17
C GLU A 101 -15.56 9.93 -3.33
N GLN A 102 -16.27 10.99 -2.91
CA GLN A 102 -15.81 11.91 -1.87
C GLN A 102 -16.25 11.37 -0.50
N THR A 103 -15.30 11.18 0.40
CA THR A 103 -15.53 10.57 1.71
C THR A 103 -15.17 11.57 2.81
N SER A 104 -16.02 11.67 3.82
CA SER A 104 -15.78 12.49 5.02
C SER A 104 -15.67 11.57 6.24
N GLU A 105 -14.54 11.61 6.93
CA GLU A 105 -14.25 10.75 8.10
C GLU A 105 -13.71 11.58 9.27
N THR A 106 -14.07 11.20 10.50
CA THR A 106 -13.48 11.80 11.70
C THR A 106 -12.04 11.34 11.86
N SER A 107 -11.12 12.29 12.06
CA SER A 107 -9.75 11.98 12.41
C SER A 107 -9.50 11.96 13.91
N TYR A 108 -8.33 11.43 14.27
CA TYR A 108 -7.84 11.38 15.63
C TYR A 108 -6.41 11.88 15.65
N LYS A 109 -6.06 12.72 16.63
CA LYS A 109 -4.69 13.20 16.80
C LYS A 109 -3.86 12.07 17.42
N GLY A 110 -2.69 11.82 16.86
CA GLY A 110 -1.78 10.81 17.37
C GLY A 110 -0.33 11.11 17.05
N GLU A 111 0.55 10.25 17.58
CA GLU A 111 1.98 10.31 17.32
C GLU A 111 2.46 8.97 16.75
N ILE A 112 3.36 9.04 15.77
CA ILE A 112 4.02 7.88 15.20
C ILE A 112 5.54 8.06 15.25
N ILE A 113 6.27 6.96 15.35
CA ILE A 113 7.73 6.94 15.22
C ILE A 113 8.08 6.27 13.89
N ILE A 114 8.88 6.95 13.08
CA ILE A 114 9.46 6.44 11.83
C ILE A 114 10.95 6.74 11.86
N LYS A 115 11.81 5.74 11.67
CA LYS A 115 13.29 5.89 11.68
C LYS A 115 13.79 6.72 12.89
N ASP A 116 13.31 6.37 14.09
CA ASP A 116 13.62 7.03 15.37
C ASP A 116 13.19 8.50 15.53
N LYS A 117 12.40 9.04 14.59
CA LYS A 117 11.81 10.38 14.67
C LYS A 117 10.34 10.29 15.03
N VAL A 118 9.92 11.15 15.97
CA VAL A 118 8.51 11.28 16.37
C VAL A 118 7.82 12.30 15.46
N PHE A 119 6.68 11.91 14.89
CA PHE A 119 5.82 12.77 14.07
C PHE A 119 4.44 12.84 14.69
N ARG A 120 3.90 14.07 14.76
CA ARG A 120 2.48 14.29 15.08
C ARG A 120 1.67 14.18 13.81
N VAL A 121 0.61 13.40 13.85
CA VAL A 121 -0.19 13.04 12.67
C VAL A 121 -1.68 13.07 13.00
N LEU A 122 -2.49 13.20 11.96
CA LEU A 122 -3.91 12.89 12.03
C LEU A 122 -4.14 11.47 11.50
N ILE A 123 -4.92 10.70 12.22
CA ILE A 123 -5.20 9.30 11.92
C ILE A 123 -6.66 9.18 11.50
N SER A 124 -6.90 8.73 10.28
CA SER A 124 -8.24 8.30 9.83
C SER A 124 -8.33 6.78 9.74
N ILE A 125 -9.53 6.23 9.88
CA ILE A 125 -9.78 4.80 9.63
C ILE A 125 -10.31 4.64 8.21
N SER A 126 -9.52 4.02 7.35
CA SER A 126 -10.03 3.65 6.03
C SER A 126 -10.83 2.36 6.10
N GLN A 127 -12.00 2.37 5.47
CA GLN A 127 -12.84 1.17 5.30
C GLN A 127 -12.35 0.26 4.16
N ASN A 128 -11.61 0.80 3.19
CA ASN A 128 -11.20 0.05 2.01
C ASN A 128 -9.77 -0.53 2.15
N ARG A 129 -9.70 -1.83 2.43
CA ARG A 129 -8.44 -2.56 2.63
C ARG A 129 -7.60 -2.73 1.36
N SER A 130 -8.18 -2.60 0.16
CA SER A 130 -7.48 -2.90 -1.10
C SER A 130 -6.27 -1.98 -1.35
N HIS A 131 -6.30 -0.77 -0.81
CA HIS A 131 -5.24 0.22 -0.98
C HIS A 131 -4.02 -0.02 -0.09
N PHE A 132 -4.14 -0.86 0.95
CA PHE A 132 -3.11 -0.99 1.97
C PHE A 132 -1.92 -1.88 1.57
N HIS A 133 -1.96 -2.55 0.41
CA HIS A 133 -0.86 -3.39 -0.08
C HIS A 133 -0.29 -4.37 0.97
N GLU A 134 -1.16 -5.03 1.75
CA GLU A 134 -0.81 -5.93 2.87
C GLU A 134 -0.20 -5.25 4.12
N CYS A 135 -0.11 -3.93 4.12
CA CYS A 135 0.30 -3.13 5.26
C CYS A 135 -0.86 -2.80 6.21
N ASP A 136 -0.49 -2.26 7.37
CA ASP A 136 -1.39 -1.87 8.44
C ASP A 136 -1.91 -0.44 8.29
N CYS A 137 -1.07 0.45 7.74
CA CYS A 137 -1.41 1.85 7.48
C CYS A 137 -0.85 2.36 6.14
N LEU A 138 -1.52 3.38 5.59
CA LEU A 138 -1.01 4.23 4.51
C LEU A 138 -0.38 5.47 5.13
N LEU A 139 0.90 5.66 4.85
CA LEU A 139 1.68 6.80 5.30
C LEU A 139 1.52 7.97 4.33
N ASN A 140 1.60 9.17 4.90
CA ASN A 140 1.72 10.39 4.13
C ASN A 140 3.15 10.52 3.59
N LEU A 141 3.30 10.96 2.34
CA LEU A 141 4.63 11.14 1.73
C LEU A 141 5.49 12.17 2.48
N ASN A 142 4.87 13.14 3.17
CA ASN A 142 5.56 14.17 3.95
C ASN A 142 6.26 13.63 5.22
N LEU A 143 6.13 12.33 5.52
CA LEU A 143 6.70 11.67 6.70
C LEU A 143 7.99 10.88 6.41
N ILE A 144 8.46 10.84 5.16
CA ILE A 144 9.45 9.86 4.68
C ILE A 144 10.84 10.44 4.46
#